data_AF-A0A2V5V7Y9-F1
#
_entry.id   AF-A0A2V5V7Y9-F1
#
_cell.length_a   1.000
_cell.length_b   1.000
_cell.length_c   1.000
_cell.angle_alpha   90.00
_cell.angle_beta   90.00
_cell.angle_gamma   90.00
#
_symmetry.space_group_name_H-M   'P 1'
#
loop_
_entity.id
_entity.type
_entity.pdbx_description
1 polymer ?
#
loop_
_entity_poly.entity_id
_entity_poly.type
_entity_poly.pdbx_seq_one_letter_code
_entity_poly.pdbx_strand_id
1 'polypeptide(L)'
;MANFFPRWTNWLPLKIAICGVLIVCGLTAGTWYYVTPKYTRVRYEPIQPVPFPHDVHVSQLGMDCRYCHSFVEMAAHSNLPNTQTCMNCHTQVQKDNPKLEPVRASWKTGNPVEWV
;
A
#
# COMPACT_ATOMS: atom_id res chain seq x y z
N MET A 1 -20.04 -66.98 6.68
CA MET A 1 -20.17 -65.50 6.79
C MET A 1 -19.64 -64.91 5.50
N ALA A 2 -20.50 -64.27 4.70
CA ALA A 2 -20.05 -63.71 3.42
C ALA A 2 -19.02 -62.61 3.71
N ASN A 3 -17.86 -62.67 3.06
CA ASN A 3 -16.91 -61.57 3.10
C ASN A 3 -17.55 -60.37 2.41
N PHE A 4 -18.04 -59.43 3.22
CA PHE A 4 -18.70 -58.23 2.73
C PHE A 4 -17.73 -57.29 1.98
N PHE A 5 -16.41 -57.45 2.16
CA PHE A 5 -15.39 -56.58 1.54
C PHE A 5 -14.35 -57.35 0.71
N PRO A 6 -14.03 -56.90 -0.52
CA PRO A 6 -13.00 -57.50 -1.36
C PRO A 6 -11.56 -57.33 -0.80
N ARG A 7 -10.64 -58.25 -1.13
CA ARG A 7 -9.27 -58.31 -0.59
C ARG A 7 -8.39 -57.08 -0.86
N TRP A 8 -8.68 -56.30 -1.90
CA TRP A 8 -7.94 -55.06 -2.18
C TRP A 8 -8.13 -53.99 -1.10
N THR A 9 -9.21 -54.11 -0.30
CA THR A 9 -9.56 -53.17 0.78
C THR A 9 -8.52 -53.18 1.91
N ASN A 10 -7.72 -54.24 2.09
CA ASN A 10 -6.70 -54.29 3.14
C ASN A 10 -5.58 -53.25 2.94
N TRP A 11 -5.37 -52.77 1.72
CA TRP A 11 -4.39 -51.75 1.40
C TRP A 11 -4.92 -50.32 1.52
N LEU A 12 -6.25 -50.18 1.62
CA LEU A 12 -6.92 -48.89 1.65
C LEU A 12 -6.56 -48.06 2.89
N PRO A 13 -6.50 -48.61 4.13
CA PRO A 13 -6.13 -47.83 5.32
C PRO A 13 -4.73 -47.21 5.21
N LEU A 14 -3.77 -47.96 4.68
CA LEU A 14 -2.39 -47.52 4.54
C LEU A 14 -2.25 -46.38 3.51
N LYS A 15 -2.95 -46.48 2.37
CA LYS A 15 -2.94 -45.42 1.35
C LYS A 15 -3.59 -44.13 1.84
N ILE A 16 -4.70 -44.26 2.60
CA ILE A 16 -5.38 -43.11 3.22
C ILE A 16 -4.45 -42.42 4.23
N ALA A 17 -3.75 -43.19 5.09
CA ALA A 17 -2.82 -42.64 6.06
C ALA A 17 -1.69 -41.84 5.40
N ILE A 18 -1.09 -42.36 4.32
CA ILE A 18 0.03 -41.71 3.63
C ILE A 18 -0.41 -40.42 2.90
N CYS A 19 -1.53 -40.46 2.19
CA CYS A 19 -2.05 -39.27 1.51
C CYS A 19 -2.45 -38.16 2.50
N GLY A 20 -3.04 -38.53 3.64
CA GLY A 20 -3.40 -37.58 4.69
C GLY A 20 -2.19 -36.83 5.24
N VAL A 21 -1.10 -37.54 5.51
CA VAL A 21 0.15 -36.95 6.04
C VAL A 21 0.78 -35.98 5.03
N LEU A 22 0.83 -36.34 3.75
CA LEU A 22 1.46 -35.50 2.71
C LEU A 22 0.71 -34.18 2.47
N ILE A 23 -0.62 -34.20 2.54
CA ILE A 23 -1.47 -33.00 2.36
C ILE A 23 -1.28 -32.01 3.53
N VAL A 24 -1.23 -32.52 4.76
CA VAL A 24 -1.06 -31.68 5.97
C VAL A 24 0.30 -30.95 5.94
N CYS A 25 1.36 -31.63 5.53
CA CYS A 25 2.66 -31.00 5.33
C CYS A 25 2.67 -30.01 4.17
N GLY A 26 1.96 -30.32 3.07
CA GLY A 26 1.79 -29.40 1.93
C GLY A 26 1.23 -28.04 2.32
N LEU A 27 0.26 -27.98 3.23
CA LEU A 27 -0.42 -26.72 3.57
C LEU A 27 0.32 -25.91 4.63
N THR A 28 0.96 -26.60 5.57
CA THR A 28 1.65 -25.95 6.70
C THR A 28 2.93 -25.24 6.23
N ALA A 29 3.70 -25.84 5.33
CA ALA A 29 4.86 -25.20 4.70
C ALA A 29 4.44 -24.07 3.73
N GLY A 30 3.34 -24.24 3.00
CA GLY A 30 2.85 -23.23 2.06
C GLY A 30 2.38 -21.95 2.74
N THR A 31 1.66 -22.04 3.86
CA THR A 31 1.05 -20.86 4.49
C THR A 31 2.02 -20.04 5.35
N TRP A 32 2.98 -20.68 6.01
CA TRP A 32 4.10 -19.99 6.67
C TRP A 32 4.96 -19.22 5.64
N TYR A 33 5.14 -19.79 4.45
CA TYR A 33 5.96 -19.23 3.37
C TYR A 33 5.25 -18.16 2.52
N TYR A 34 3.94 -18.26 2.27
CA TYR A 34 3.25 -17.39 1.30
C TYR A 34 2.43 -16.23 1.88
N VAL A 35 2.20 -16.15 3.20
CA VAL A 35 1.17 -15.24 3.72
C VAL A 35 1.67 -14.41 4.90
N THR A 36 2.38 -13.34 4.57
CA THR A 36 2.82 -12.38 5.59
C THR A 36 2.56 -10.92 5.19
N PRO A 37 1.60 -10.20 5.83
CA PRO A 37 1.24 -8.80 5.50
C PRO A 37 1.94 -7.71 6.33
N LYS A 38 2.87 -8.11 7.18
CA LYS A 38 4.05 -7.32 7.58
C LYS A 38 4.85 -6.77 6.38
N TYR A 39 4.61 -7.29 5.18
CA TYR A 39 5.48 -7.11 4.03
C TYR A 39 4.87 -6.18 2.97
N THR A 40 3.58 -5.86 3.07
CA THR A 40 2.90 -4.82 2.26
C THR A 40 2.61 -3.54 3.06
N ARG A 41 3.01 -3.51 4.34
CA ARG A 41 3.37 -2.34 5.15
C ARG A 41 2.31 -1.25 5.32
N VAL A 42 1.47 -1.51 6.29
CA VAL A 42 0.51 -0.56 6.83
C VAL A 42 1.21 0.40 7.81
N ARG A 43 0.97 1.71 7.67
CA ARG A 43 1.73 2.83 8.29
C ARG A 43 3.16 3.01 7.78
N TYR A 44 3.43 2.57 6.56
CA TYR A 44 4.65 2.98 5.87
C TYR A 44 4.59 4.48 5.60
N GLU A 45 5.45 5.23 6.28
CA GLU A 45 5.62 6.67 6.10
C GLU A 45 7.04 6.88 5.57
N PRO A 46 7.24 6.88 4.24
CA PRO A 46 8.53 7.21 3.69
C PRO A 46 8.86 8.67 4.00
N ILE A 47 10.15 8.94 4.16
CA ILE A 47 10.61 10.32 4.29
C ILE A 47 10.32 11.02 2.96
N GLN A 48 9.39 11.96 2.99
CA GLN A 48 9.03 12.77 1.84
C GLN A 48 10.08 13.88 1.62
N PRO A 49 10.29 14.33 0.36
CA PRO A 49 11.17 15.47 0.08
C PRO A 49 10.66 16.77 0.74
N VAL A 50 9.34 16.87 0.89
CA VAL A 50 8.65 17.98 1.53
C VAL A 50 7.76 17.40 2.61
N PRO A 51 7.92 17.80 3.88
CA PRO A 51 7.01 17.36 4.93
C PRO A 51 5.64 18.00 4.68
N PHE A 52 4.68 17.18 4.25
CA PHE A 52 3.31 17.62 3.96
C PHE A 52 2.34 17.08 5.02
N PRO A 53 2.07 17.86 6.09
CA PRO A 53 1.11 17.45 7.11
C PRO A 53 -0.31 17.61 6.56
N HIS A 54 -0.92 16.50 6.13
CA HIS A 54 -2.32 16.49 5.67
C HIS A 54 -3.28 17.04 6.74
N ASP A 55 -2.99 16.85 8.03
CA ASP A 55 -3.83 17.33 9.13
C ASP A 55 -3.99 18.86 9.14
N VAL A 56 -2.90 19.61 8.93
CA VAL A 56 -2.97 21.09 8.89
C VAL A 56 -3.84 21.53 7.71
N HIS A 57 -3.67 20.88 6.57
CA HIS A 57 -4.34 21.24 5.32
C HIS A 57 -5.83 20.85 5.31
N VAL A 58 -6.15 19.66 5.81
CA VAL A 58 -7.51 19.11 5.75
C VAL A 58 -8.26 19.39 7.04
N SER A 59 -7.73 18.99 8.20
CA SER A 59 -8.43 19.09 9.47
C SER A 59 -8.52 20.53 9.99
N GLN A 60 -7.42 21.29 9.91
CA GLN A 60 -7.36 22.62 10.52
C GLN A 60 -7.85 23.72 9.57
N LEU A 61 -7.48 23.64 8.29
CA LEU A 61 -7.87 24.63 7.27
C LEU A 61 -9.16 24.25 6.51
N GLY A 62 -9.64 23.02 6.64
CA GLY A 62 -10.89 22.57 6.01
C GLY A 62 -10.83 22.44 4.49
N MET A 63 -9.64 22.25 3.90
CA MET A 63 -9.53 22.12 2.44
C MET A 63 -10.14 20.81 1.95
N ASP A 64 -10.88 20.89 0.84
CA ASP A 64 -11.42 19.73 0.15
C ASP A 64 -10.28 18.91 -0.50
N CYS A 65 -10.36 17.58 -0.41
CA CYS A 65 -9.35 16.66 -0.95
C CYS A 65 -9.06 16.90 -2.45
N ARG A 66 -10.08 17.31 -3.21
CA ARG A 66 -10.02 17.54 -4.67
C ARG A 66 -9.27 18.81 -5.02
N TYR A 67 -9.00 19.70 -4.05
CA TYR A 67 -8.19 20.87 -4.31
C TYR A 67 -6.77 20.48 -4.78
N CYS A 68 -6.17 19.47 -4.14
CA CYS A 68 -4.87 18.93 -4.53
C CYS A 68 -5.01 17.73 -5.49
N HIS A 69 -5.99 16.87 -5.26
CA HIS A 69 -6.26 15.65 -6.03
C HIS A 69 -7.37 15.87 -7.06
N SER A 70 -7.17 16.85 -7.94
CA SER A 70 -8.21 17.38 -8.84
C SER A 70 -8.79 16.38 -9.84
N PHE A 71 -8.08 15.29 -10.16
CA PHE A 71 -8.56 14.28 -11.11
C PHE A 71 -9.17 13.03 -10.46
N VAL A 72 -9.35 13.01 -9.14
CA VAL A 72 -9.88 11.84 -8.41
C VAL A 72 -11.26 11.37 -8.90
N GLU A 73 -12.08 12.27 -9.44
CA GLU A 73 -13.43 11.94 -9.93
C GLU A 73 -13.48 11.57 -11.42
N MET A 74 -12.43 11.91 -12.19
CA MET A 74 -12.48 11.90 -13.66
C MET A 74 -11.44 10.97 -14.30
N ALA A 75 -10.38 10.59 -13.57
CA ALA A 75 -9.31 9.75 -14.06
C ALA A 75 -9.22 8.44 -13.29
N ALA A 76 -8.72 7.39 -13.95
CA ALA A 76 -8.48 6.09 -13.31
C ALA A 76 -7.39 6.15 -12.22
N HIS A 77 -6.57 7.20 -12.23
CA HIS A 77 -5.53 7.45 -11.24
C HIS A 77 -5.63 8.91 -10.77
N SER A 78 -5.61 9.10 -9.45
CA SER A 78 -5.60 10.44 -8.85
C SER A 78 -4.22 11.06 -8.99
N ASN A 79 -4.16 12.32 -9.41
CA ASN A 79 -2.91 13.06 -9.52
C ASN A 79 -2.32 13.41 -8.15
N LEU A 80 -1.02 13.62 -8.11
CA LEU A 80 -0.38 14.48 -7.13
C LEU A 80 -0.49 15.95 -7.58
N PRO A 81 -0.55 16.93 -6.66
CA PRO A 81 -0.68 18.33 -7.04
C PRO A 81 0.59 18.82 -7.75
N ASN A 82 0.42 19.76 -8.68
CA ASN A 82 1.54 20.48 -9.27
C ASN A 82 2.11 21.50 -8.26
N THR A 83 3.35 21.95 -8.48
CA THR A 83 4.00 22.95 -7.63
C THR A 83 3.22 24.25 -7.53
N GLN A 84 2.49 24.62 -8.59
CA GLN A 84 1.64 25.80 -8.60
C GLN A 84 0.55 25.73 -7.52
N THR A 85 -0.04 24.56 -7.28
CA THR A 85 -1.06 24.36 -6.23
C THR A 85 -0.51 24.74 -4.85
N CYS A 86 0.74 24.34 -4.55
CA CYS A 86 1.43 24.74 -3.31
C CYS A 86 1.72 26.24 -3.29
N MET A 87 2.21 26.79 -4.40
CA MET A 87 2.63 28.20 -4.50
C MET A 87 1.47 29.19 -4.53
N ASN A 88 0.24 28.74 -4.79
CA ASN A 88 -0.97 29.57 -4.64
C ASN A 88 -1.06 30.22 -3.26
N CYS A 89 -0.61 29.51 -2.21
CA CYS A 89 -0.57 30.04 -0.84
C CYS A 89 0.86 30.28 -0.35
N HIS A 90 1.80 29.37 -0.63
CA HIS A 90 3.15 29.41 -0.05
C HIS A 90 4.07 30.49 -0.64
N THR A 91 3.59 31.28 -1.60
CA THR A 91 4.21 32.57 -1.94
C THR A 91 4.11 33.60 -0.81
N GLN A 92 3.16 33.42 0.12
CA GLN A 92 2.87 34.35 1.22
C GLN A 92 2.86 33.63 2.58
N VAL A 93 2.30 32.42 2.65
CA VAL A 93 2.17 31.63 3.87
C VAL A 93 3.40 30.77 4.08
N GLN A 94 4.07 30.88 5.23
CA GLN A 94 5.29 30.10 5.54
C GLN A 94 6.37 30.24 4.45
N LYS A 95 6.38 31.36 3.70
CA LYS A 95 7.19 31.57 2.50
C LYS A 95 8.66 31.25 2.70
N ASP A 96 9.24 31.66 3.84
CA ASP A 96 10.65 31.51 4.15
C ASP A 96 10.95 30.26 4.99
N ASN A 97 9.96 29.39 5.19
CA ASN A 97 10.15 28.16 5.95
C ASN A 97 11.15 27.27 5.19
N PRO A 98 12.27 26.86 5.81
CA PRO A 98 13.29 26.06 5.14
C PRO A 98 12.75 24.71 4.65
N LYS A 99 11.72 24.16 5.30
CA LYS A 99 11.06 22.90 4.89
C LYS A 99 10.39 22.96 3.51
N LEU A 100 10.10 24.17 3.01
CA LEU A 100 9.50 24.39 1.69
C LEU A 100 10.53 24.69 0.60
N GLU A 101 11.83 24.65 0.89
CA GLU A 101 12.85 24.90 -0.13
C GLU A 101 12.70 24.00 -1.37
N PRO A 102 12.36 22.69 -1.27
CA PRO A 102 12.17 21.87 -2.46
C PRO A 102 10.99 22.36 -3.33
N VAL A 103 9.90 22.84 -2.71
CA VAL A 103 8.77 23.43 -3.44
C VAL A 103 9.19 24.74 -4.13
N ARG A 104 9.97 25.60 -3.46
CA ARG A 104 10.49 26.85 -4.05
C ARG A 104 11.50 26.60 -5.17
N ALA A 105 12.38 25.63 -5.01
CA ALA A 105 13.32 25.23 -6.04
C ALA A 105 12.58 24.69 -7.27
N SER A 106 11.58 23.82 -7.04
CA SER A 106 10.68 23.33 -8.08
C SER A 106 9.99 24.50 -8.82
N TRP A 107 9.50 25.49 -8.08
CA TRP A 107 8.88 26.68 -8.66
C TRP A 107 9.84 27.52 -9.53
N LYS A 108 11.08 27.73 -9.08
CA LYS A 108 12.08 28.54 -9.79
C LYS A 108 12.61 27.85 -11.05
N THR A 109 12.81 26.55 -10.97
CA THR A 109 13.43 25.76 -12.05
C THR A 109 12.41 25.22 -13.04
N GLY A 110 11.15 25.11 -12.64
CA GLY A 110 10.08 24.46 -13.41
C GLY A 110 10.07 22.93 -13.30
N ASN A 111 11.06 22.34 -12.62
CA ASN A 111 11.13 20.89 -12.40
C ASN A 111 10.16 20.46 -11.28
N PRO A 112 9.46 19.33 -11.37
CA PRO A 112 8.51 18.88 -10.35
C PRO A 112 9.18 18.47 -9.04
N VAL A 113 8.39 18.39 -7.95
CA VAL A 113 8.83 17.77 -6.70
C VAL A 113 8.79 16.25 -6.85
N GLU A 114 9.90 15.60 -6.52
CA GLU A 114 10.07 14.15 -6.62
C GLU A 114 9.50 13.42 -5.40
N TRP A 115 8.17 13.20 -5.40
CA TRP A 115 7.45 12.50 -4.32
C TRP A 115 7.79 10.99 -4.25
N VAL A 116 7.63 10.39 -3.05
CA VAL A 116 8.00 8.97 -2.77
C VAL A 116 6.85 8.17 -2.18
#